data_AF-A0A5P8I0D7-F1
#
_entry.id   AF-A0A5P8I0D7-F1
#
_cell.length_a   1.000
_cell.length_b   1.000
_cell.length_c   1.000
_cell.angle_alpha   90.00
_cell.angle_beta   90.00
_cell.angle_gamma   90.00
#
_symmetry.space_group_name_H-M   'P 1'
#
loop_
_entity.id
_entity.type
_entity.pdbx_description
1 polymer ?
#
loop_
_entity_poly.entity_id
_entity_poly.type
_entity_poly.pdbx_seq_one_letter_code
_entity_poly.pdbx_strand_id
1 'polypeptide(L)' 'MEGRRFAAVLILTICMLAPGTGRPSVCNKPADKGPCAGSEKRFYFSTYHNECRTFKYGGCEG' A
#
# COMPACT_ATOMS: atom_id res chain seq x y z
N MET A 1 7.67 -39.29 -11.46
CA MET A 1 7.62 -37.82 -11.67
C MET A 1 6.40 -37.20 -10.98
N GLU A 2 6.10 -37.63 -9.75
CA GLU A 2 4.85 -37.27 -9.05
C GLU A 2 5.08 -36.17 -7.99
N GLY A 3 6.27 -36.13 -7.37
CA GLY A 3 6.59 -35.17 -6.31
C GLY A 3 6.65 -33.70 -6.74
N ARG A 4 7.03 -33.39 -8.00
CA ARG A 4 7.01 -32.01 -8.53
C ARG A 4 5.59 -31.51 -8.83
N ARG A 5 4.66 -32.42 -9.14
CA ARG A 5 3.25 -32.09 -9.40
C ARG A 5 2.51 -31.78 -8.11
N PHE A 6 2.69 -32.61 -7.08
CA PHE A 6 2.13 -32.35 -5.74
C PHE A 6 2.68 -31.08 -5.09
N ALA A 7 3.98 -30.81 -5.22
CA ALA A 7 4.58 -29.56 -4.74
C ALA A 7 4.00 -28.33 -5.44
N ALA A 8 3.80 -28.36 -6.76
CA ALA A 8 3.22 -27.24 -7.51
C ALA A 8 1.76 -26.98 -7.13
N VAL A 9 0.95 -28.03 -6.94
CA VAL A 9 -0.44 -27.89 -6.50
C VAL A 9 -0.52 -27.32 -5.08
N LEU A 10 0.33 -27.77 -4.16
CA LEU A 10 0.42 -27.22 -2.80
C LEU A 10 0.88 -25.75 -2.79
N ILE A 11 1.86 -25.38 -3.62
CA ILE A 11 2.34 -23.99 -3.73
C ILE A 11 1.24 -23.07 -4.28
N LEU A 12 0.52 -23.51 -5.32
CA LEU A 12 -0.57 -22.74 -5.92
C LEU A 12 -1.73 -22.53 -4.94
N THR A 13 -2.13 -23.56 -4.19
CA THR A 13 -3.20 -23.41 -3.18
C THR A 13 -2.77 -22.51 -2.03
N ILE A 14 -1.55 -22.63 -1.51
CA ILE A 14 -1.01 -21.77 -0.45
C ILE A 14 -0.90 -20.30 -0.90
N CYS A 15 -0.52 -20.04 -2.15
CA CYS A 15 -0.43 -18.69 -2.71
C CYS A 15 -1.79 -17.97 -2.75
N MET A 16 -2.85 -18.69 -3.11
CA MET A 16 -4.21 -18.14 -3.21
C MET A 16 -4.85 -17.90 -1.83
N LEU A 17 -4.37 -18.57 -0.78
CA LEU A 17 -4.88 -18.48 0.59
C LEU A 17 -4.10 -17.49 1.47
N ALA A 18 -3.02 -16.89 0.96
CA ALA A 18 -2.27 -15.88 1.70
C ALA A 18 -3.00 -14.52 1.66
N PRO A 19 -3.40 -13.93 2.81
CA PRO A 19 -4.01 -12.59 2.86
C PRO A 19 -3.01 -11.44 2.64
N GLY A 20 -1.94 -11.67 1.87
CA GLY A 20 -0.75 -10.80 1.80
C GLY A 20 -0.66 -9.88 0.59
N THR A 21 -1.67 -9.82 -0.28
CA THR A 21 -1.57 -9.08 -1.56
C THR A 21 -2.06 -7.63 -1.49
N GLY A 22 -2.48 -7.15 -0.31
CA GLY A 22 -3.01 -5.80 -0.12
C GLY A 22 -1.97 -4.77 0.35
N ARG A 23 -1.94 -3.61 -0.29
CA ARG A 23 -1.31 -2.39 0.25
C ARG A 23 -1.98 -2.03 1.60
N PRO A 24 -1.25 -1.48 2.59
CA PRO A 24 -1.84 -1.10 3.89
C PRO A 24 -3.09 -0.22 3.73
N SER A 25 -4.04 -0.29 4.66
CA SER A 25 -5.29 0.49 4.54
C SER A 25 -5.07 2.01 4.65
N VAL A 26 -4.11 2.45 5.48
CA VAL A 26 -3.67 3.87 5.61
C VAL A 26 -3.31 4.48 4.27
N CYS A 27 -2.84 3.61 3.41
CA CYS A 27 -2.22 3.90 2.16
C CYS A 27 -3.30 4.14 1.06
N ASN A 28 -4.59 3.89 1.37
CA ASN A 28 -5.75 4.26 0.54
C ASN A 28 -6.42 5.57 1.02
N LYS A 29 -5.92 6.20 2.09
CA LYS A 29 -6.44 7.49 2.56
C LYS A 29 -5.93 8.63 1.67
N PRO A 30 -6.71 9.72 1.52
CA PRO A 30 -6.24 10.94 0.88
C PRO A 30 -5.12 11.60 1.70
N ALA A 31 -4.33 12.47 1.06
CA ALA A 31 -3.36 13.29 1.77
C ALA A 31 -4.06 14.31 2.68
N ASP A 32 -3.69 14.35 3.95
CA ASP A 32 -4.18 15.31 4.92
C ASP A 32 -3.10 16.34 5.27
N LYS A 33 -3.40 17.62 5.09
CA LYS A 33 -2.45 18.71 5.41
C LYS A 33 -2.34 18.95 6.92
N GLY A 34 -3.36 18.61 7.69
CA GLY A 34 -3.50 19.04 9.07
C GLY A 34 -3.83 20.53 9.22
N PRO A 35 -4.09 20.99 10.45
CA PRO A 35 -4.50 22.36 10.76
C PRO A 35 -3.33 23.36 10.78
N CYS A 36 -2.09 22.90 10.90
CA CYS A 36 -0.94 23.78 10.96
C CYS A 36 -0.60 24.44 9.60
N ALA A 37 0.03 25.62 9.66
CA ALA A 37 0.36 26.45 8.50
C ALA A 37 1.76 26.20 7.90
N GLY A 38 2.44 25.14 8.32
CA GLY A 38 3.71 24.71 7.72
C GLY A 38 3.57 24.31 6.24
N SER A 39 4.71 24.10 5.60
CA SER A 39 4.78 23.73 4.18
C SER A 39 5.90 22.73 3.94
N GLU A 40 5.85 21.61 4.66
CA GLU A 40 6.80 20.53 4.46
C GLU A 40 6.38 19.66 3.27
N LYS A 41 7.34 19.23 2.45
CA LYS A 41 7.07 18.31 1.34
C LYS A 41 6.99 16.88 1.89
N ARG A 42 5.82 16.26 1.82
CA ARG A 42 5.58 14.86 2.18
C ARG A 42 5.05 14.09 0.98
N PHE A 43 4.98 12.77 1.09
CA PHE A 43 4.48 11.88 0.05
C PHE A 43 3.24 11.15 0.51
N TYR A 44 2.30 10.96 -0.40
CA TYR A 44 1.15 10.09 -0.24
C TYR A 44 0.99 9.26 -1.51
N PHE A 45 0.19 8.20 -1.46
CA PHE A 45 -0.12 7.45 -2.67
C PHE A 45 -1.45 7.90 -3.24
N SER A 46 -1.40 8.23 -4.52
CA SER A 46 -2.60 8.54 -5.27
C SER A 46 -3.15 7.24 -5.85
N THR A 47 -4.25 6.74 -5.30
CA THR A 47 -5.00 5.60 -5.88
C THR A 47 -5.51 5.90 -7.29
N TYR A 48 -5.70 7.18 -7.63
CA TYR A 48 -6.07 7.61 -8.98
C TYR A 48 -4.94 7.37 -10.00
N HIS A 49 -3.70 7.70 -9.64
CA HIS A 49 -2.54 7.57 -10.52
C HIS A 49 -1.77 6.26 -10.31
N ASN A 50 -2.09 5.50 -9.26
CA ASN A 50 -1.34 4.35 -8.77
C ASN A 50 0.15 4.65 -8.51
N GLU A 51 0.47 5.86 -8.04
CA GLU A 51 1.85 6.30 -7.78
C GLU A 51 1.97 7.12 -6.49
N CYS A 52 3.19 7.21 -5.96
CA CYS A 52 3.52 8.11 -4.84
C CYS A 52 3.68 9.54 -5.35
N ARG A 53 2.81 10.45 -4.90
CA ARG A 53 2.84 11.87 -5.24
C ARG A 53 3.18 12.73 -4.02
N THR A 54 3.72 13.91 -4.28
CA THR A 54 4.06 14.87 -3.22
C THR A 54 2.86 15.72 -2.83
N PHE A 55 2.79 16.13 -1.58
CA PHE A 55 1.84 17.11 -1.07
C PHE A 55 2.50 18.01 -0.01
N LYS A 56 1.86 19.15 0.29
CA LYS A 56 2.30 20.08 1.34
C LYS A 56 1.65 19.70 2.66
N TYR A 57 2.48 19.33 3.61
CA TYR A 57 2.11 19.00 4.97
C TYR A 57 2.21 20.24 5.87
N GLY A 58 1.18 20.46 6.68
CA GLY A 58 1.04 21.60 7.58
C GLY A 58 1.98 21.56 8.78
N GLY A 59 2.60 20.42 9.08
CA GLY A 59 3.58 20.27 10.16
C GLY A 59 3.01 19.71 11.47
N CYS A 60 1.70 19.50 11.57
CA CYS A 60 1.07 18.83 12.72
C CYS A 60 -0.23 18.13 12.31
N GLU A 61 -0.55 17.01 12.99
CA GLU A 61 -1.69 16.11 12.69
C GLU A 61 -1.71 15.63 11.22
N GLY A 62 -2.63 14.73 10.85
CA GLY A 62 -2.76 14.24 9.46
C GLY A 62 -2.20 12.85 9.20
#